data_AF-A0A4Q7YE04-F1
#
_entry.id   AF-A0A4Q7YE04-F1
#
_cell.length_a   1.000
_cell.length_b   1.000
_cell.length_c   1.000
_cell.angle_alpha   90.00
_cell.angle_beta   90.00
_cell.angle_gamma   90.00
#
_symmetry.space_group_name_H-M   'P 1'
#
loop_
_entity.id
_entity.type
_entity.pdbx_description
1 polymer ?
#
loop_
_entity_poly.entity_id
_entity_poly.type
_entity_poly.pdbx_seq_one_letter_code
_entity_poly.pdbx_strand_id
1 'polypeptide(L)'
;MVWLAYVAVFALGFGLGYAFLFYRNNDNRVRELENHLTALQGKYESYQQAVTGHFAQSAQLVNNLTNAYRDVHEHLERGARDLCADNQRHTGANPANAFIALSAPQENFPHPAMLNDDKFLASVMPPRDYATKSPEDKGTLDEEFGLK
;
A
#
# COMPACT_ATOMS: atom_id res chain seq x y z
N MET A 1 45.37 22.70 -61.91
CA MET A 1 45.54 21.25 -61.64
C MET A 1 45.44 20.90 -60.15
N VAL A 2 45.94 21.71 -59.22
CA VAL A 2 45.96 21.39 -57.77
C VAL A 2 44.55 21.40 -57.13
N TRP A 3 43.62 22.21 -57.62
CA TRP A 3 42.25 22.30 -57.08
C TRP A 3 41.45 20.99 -57.18
N LEU A 4 41.68 20.19 -58.22
CA LEU A 4 41.02 18.88 -58.40
C LEU A 4 41.46 17.86 -57.34
N ALA A 5 42.73 17.93 -56.90
CA ALA A 5 43.24 17.04 -55.86
C ALA A 5 42.57 17.33 -54.50
N TYR A 6 42.34 18.60 -54.16
CA TYR A 6 41.63 18.98 -52.93
C TYR A 6 40.17 18.49 -52.95
N VAL A 7 39.49 18.62 -54.09
CA VAL A 7 38.11 18.13 -54.24
C VAL A 7 38.05 16.60 -54.13
N ALA A 8 39.02 15.89 -54.73
CA ALA A 8 39.08 14.44 -54.65
C ALA A 8 39.28 13.94 -53.21
N VAL A 9 40.19 14.56 -52.44
CA VAL A 9 40.43 14.20 -51.03
C VAL A 9 39.20 14.53 -50.17
N PHE A 10 38.55 15.66 -50.41
CA PHE A 10 37.32 16.01 -49.70
C PHE A 10 36.18 15.02 -49.99
N ALA A 11 36.00 14.62 -51.25
CA ALA A 11 34.99 13.63 -51.62
C ALA A 11 35.26 12.25 -50.98
N LEU A 12 36.53 11.85 -50.92
CA LEU A 12 36.95 10.62 -50.25
C LEU A 12 36.67 10.67 -48.75
N GLY A 13 37.08 11.75 -48.09
CA GLY A 13 36.82 11.97 -46.66
C GLY A 13 35.33 12.03 -46.34
N PHE A 14 34.54 12.70 -47.17
CA PHE A 14 33.08 12.77 -47.02
C PHE A 14 32.42 11.40 -47.21
N GLY A 15 32.84 10.63 -48.22
CA GLY A 15 32.33 9.27 -48.45
C GLY A 15 32.63 8.33 -47.28
N LEU A 16 33.87 8.36 -46.76
CA LEU A 16 34.29 7.61 -45.58
C LEU A 16 33.54 8.04 -44.31
N GLY A 17 33.39 9.35 -44.09
CA GLY A 17 32.66 9.90 -42.95
C GLY A 17 31.17 9.53 -42.98
N TYR A 18 30.54 9.60 -44.15
CA TYR A 18 29.14 9.22 -44.34
C TYR A 18 28.92 7.72 -44.11
N ALA A 19 29.80 6.88 -44.66
CA ALA A 19 29.75 5.43 -44.45
C ALA A 19 29.92 5.07 -42.97
N PHE A 20 30.82 5.75 -42.25
CA PHE A 20 31.02 5.54 -40.82
C PHE A 20 29.80 5.95 -39.98
N LEU A 21 29.13 7.06 -40.32
CA LEU A 21 27.87 7.45 -39.66
C LEU A 21 26.75 6.42 -39.89
N PHE A 22 26.59 5.97 -41.14
CA PHE A 22 25.56 5.00 -41.48
C PHE A 22 25.77 3.65 -40.79
N TYR A 23 27.02 3.19 -40.69
CA TYR A 23 27.36 1.96 -39.96
C TYR A 23 27.17 2.08 -38.44
N ARG A 24 27.22 3.30 -37.89
CA ARG A 24 27.03 3.57 -36.46
C ARG A 24 25.59 3.86 -36.07
N ASN A 25 24.66 3.93 -37.02
CA ASN A 25 23.24 4.13 -36.73
C ASN A 25 22.68 2.88 -36.04
N ASN A 26 22.82 2.87 -34.71
CA ASN A 26 22.59 1.73 -33.85
C ASN A 26 21.13 1.67 -33.41
N ASP A 27 20.22 1.66 -34.38
CA ASP A 27 18.76 1.57 -34.16
C ASP A 27 18.41 0.38 -33.26
N ASN A 28 19.22 -0.68 -33.30
CA ASN A 28 19.07 -1.86 -32.46
C ASN A 28 19.17 -1.53 -30.96
N ARG A 29 20.10 -0.65 -30.55
CA ARG A 29 20.24 -0.25 -29.14
C ARG A 29 19.10 0.63 -28.66
N VAL A 30 18.63 1.54 -29.51
CA VAL A 30 17.46 2.37 -29.20
C VAL A 30 16.22 1.48 -29.05
N ARG A 31 16.02 0.54 -29.97
CA ARG A 31 14.90 -0.41 -29.93
C ARG A 31 14.97 -1.37 -28.75
N GLU A 32 16.17 -1.82 -28.37
CA GLU A 32 16.39 -2.61 -27.15
C GLU A 32 16.03 -1.81 -25.90
N LEU A 33 16.43 -0.54 -25.83
CA LEU A 33 16.12 0.32 -24.70
C LEU A 33 14.62 0.64 -24.59
N GLU A 34 13.95 0.91 -25.72
CA GLU A 34 12.50 1.08 -25.79
C GLU A 34 11.76 -0.19 -25.34
N ASN A 35 12.22 -1.36 -25.78
CA ASN A 35 11.66 -2.65 -25.33
C ASN A 35 11.84 -2.85 -23.83
N HIS A 36 13.00 -2.49 -23.28
CA HIS A 36 13.27 -2.57 -21.84
C HIS A 36 12.35 -1.65 -21.05
N LEU A 37 12.15 -0.41 -21.49
CA LEU A 37 11.22 0.53 -20.85
C LEU A 37 9.78 0.01 -20.89
N THR A 38 9.34 -0.46 -22.05
CA THR A 38 7.99 -1.02 -22.22
C THR A 38 7.78 -2.24 -21.34
N ALA A 39 8.77 -3.14 -21.28
CA ALA A 39 8.71 -4.32 -20.42
C ALA A 39 8.68 -3.96 -18.93
N LEU A 40 9.43 -2.92 -18.52
CA LEU A 40 9.46 -2.48 -17.12
C LEU A 40 8.13 -1.82 -16.71
N GLN A 41 7.56 -1.01 -17.60
CA GLN A 41 6.24 -0.42 -17.40
C GLN A 41 5.16 -1.49 -17.29
N GLY A 42 5.18 -2.51 -18.17
CA GLY A 42 4.24 -3.64 -18.09
C GLY A 42 4.38 -4.45 -16.80
N LYS A 43 5.59 -4.62 -16.27
CA LYS A 43 5.82 -5.27 -14.96
C LYS A 43 5.28 -4.43 -13.79
N TYR A 44 5.39 -3.10 -13.89
CA TYR A 44 4.87 -2.22 -12.85
C TYR A 44 3.34 -2.26 -12.81
N GLU A 45 2.69 -2.21 -13.98
CA GLU A 45 1.24 -2.30 -14.09
C GLU A 45 0.71 -3.65 -13.58
N SER A 46 1.36 -4.75 -13.96
CA SER A 46 0.96 -6.08 -13.48
C SER A 46 1.16 -6.25 -11.97
N TYR A 47 2.23 -5.68 -11.41
CA TYR A 47 2.43 -5.64 -9.96
C TYR A 47 1.33 -4.84 -9.26
N GLN A 48 1.02 -3.64 -9.75
CA GLN A 48 -0.04 -2.80 -9.18
C GLN A 48 -1.41 -3.51 -9.22
N GLN A 49 -1.72 -4.19 -10.32
CA GLN A 49 -2.94 -4.99 -10.45
C GLN A 49 -2.96 -6.17 -9.47
N ALA A 50 -1.84 -6.91 -9.34
CA ALA A 50 -1.74 -8.04 -8.42
C ALA A 50 -1.91 -7.61 -6.95
N VAL A 51 -1.28 -6.51 -6.54
CA VAL A 51 -1.40 -5.95 -5.19
C VAL A 51 -2.84 -5.52 -4.91
N THR A 52 -3.46 -4.81 -5.86
CA THR A 52 -4.85 -4.36 -5.73
C THR A 52 -5.80 -5.55 -5.62
N GLY A 53 -5.61 -6.59 -6.42
CA GLY A 53 -6.39 -7.83 -6.34
C GLY A 53 -6.21 -8.54 -5.00
N HIS A 54 -4.98 -8.67 -4.50
CA HIS A 54 -4.70 -9.31 -3.22
C HIS A 54 -5.36 -8.58 -2.05
N PHE A 55 -5.27 -7.24 -2.00
CA PHE A 55 -5.89 -6.47 -0.93
C PHE A 55 -7.41 -6.43 -1.03
N ALA A 56 -7.98 -6.44 -2.24
CA ALA A 56 -9.42 -6.58 -2.42
C ALA A 56 -9.92 -7.94 -1.88
N GLN A 57 -9.26 -9.03 -2.24
CA GLN A 57 -9.58 -10.36 -1.71
C GLN A 57 -9.38 -10.44 -0.20
N SER A 58 -8.31 -9.86 0.32
CA SER A 58 -8.04 -9.82 1.77
C SER A 58 -9.12 -9.05 2.51
N ALA A 59 -9.56 -7.91 1.98
CA ALA A 59 -10.65 -7.12 2.57
C ALA A 59 -11.97 -7.90 2.62
N GLN A 60 -12.28 -8.66 1.56
CA GLN A 60 -13.43 -9.55 1.55
C GLN A 60 -13.32 -10.65 2.63
N LEU A 61 -12.16 -11.28 2.77
CA LEU A 61 -11.95 -12.33 3.75
C LEU A 61 -12.04 -11.81 5.20
N VAL A 62 -11.48 -10.63 5.48
CA VAL A 62 -11.58 -9.97 6.79
C VAL A 62 -13.02 -9.58 7.12
N ASN A 63 -13.78 -9.11 6.12
CA ASN A 63 -15.21 -8.82 6.30
C ASN A 63 -15.99 -10.10 6.65
N ASN A 64 -15.76 -11.19 5.92
CA ASN A 64 -16.36 -12.49 6.21
C ASN A 64 -16.02 -12.99 7.62
N LEU A 65 -14.76 -12.84 8.06
CA LEU A 65 -14.35 -13.18 9.42
C LEU A 65 -15.10 -12.35 10.46
N THR A 66 -15.26 -11.05 10.22
CA THR A 66 -15.98 -10.14 11.12
C THR A 66 -17.45 -10.54 11.23
N ASN A 67 -18.09 -10.90 10.11
CA ASN A 67 -19.47 -11.38 10.11
C ASN A 67 -19.59 -12.73 10.85
N ALA A 68 -18.68 -13.67 10.60
CA ALA A 68 -18.66 -14.95 11.31
C ALA A 68 -18.48 -14.76 12.83
N TYR A 69 -17.65 -13.80 13.26
CA TYR A 69 -17.51 -13.44 14.67
C TYR A 69 -18.83 -12.92 15.26
N ARG A 70 -19.54 -12.04 14.54
CA ARG A 70 -20.86 -11.54 14.95
C ARG A 70 -21.89 -12.67 15.07
N ASP A 71 -21.93 -13.57 14.09
CA ASP A 71 -22.86 -14.70 14.09
C ASP A 71 -22.62 -15.63 15.29
N VAL A 72 -21.35 -15.91 15.61
CA VAL A 72 -20.97 -16.69 16.80
C VAL A 72 -21.42 -15.98 18.07
N HIS A 73 -21.20 -14.67 18.16
CA HIS A 73 -21.62 -13.89 19.31
C HIS A 73 -23.15 -13.92 19.49
N GLU A 74 -23.91 -13.71 18.41
CA GLU A 74 -25.36 -13.76 18.45
C GLU A 74 -25.87 -15.16 18.84
N HIS A 75 -25.25 -16.21 18.32
CA HIS A 75 -25.58 -17.58 18.69
C HIS A 75 -25.34 -17.84 20.19
N LEU A 76 -24.23 -17.34 20.73
CA LEU A 76 -23.92 -17.46 22.15
C LEU A 76 -24.89 -16.65 23.02
N GLU A 77 -25.27 -15.44 22.61
CA GLU A 77 -26.29 -14.65 23.31
C GLU A 77 -27.65 -15.36 23.34
N ARG A 78 -28.09 -15.89 22.18
CA ARG A 78 -29.34 -16.66 22.10
C ARG A 78 -29.27 -17.91 22.97
N GLY A 79 -28.15 -18.64 22.94
CA GLY A 79 -27.92 -19.80 23.79
C GLY A 79 -27.94 -19.45 25.28
N ALA A 80 -27.26 -18.37 25.68
CA ALA A 80 -27.29 -17.88 27.05
C ALA A 80 -28.71 -17.52 27.52
N ARG A 81 -29.50 -16.86 26.66
CA ARG A 81 -30.90 -16.53 26.95
C ARG A 81 -31.75 -17.78 27.09
N ASP A 82 -31.69 -18.72 26.15
CA ASP A 82 -32.55 -19.91 26.13
C ASP A 82 -32.20 -20.88 27.28
N LEU A 83 -30.92 -21.19 27.45
CA LEU A 83 -30.44 -22.13 28.47
C LEU A 83 -30.52 -21.55 29.90
N CYS A 84 -30.45 -20.22 30.05
CA CYS A 84 -30.53 -19.57 31.36
C CYS A 84 -31.85 -18.81 31.58
N ALA A 85 -32.85 -18.97 30.71
CA ALA A 85 -34.20 -18.41 30.88
C ALA A 85 -34.96 -19.04 32.05
N ASP A 86 -34.42 -20.08 32.70
CA ASP A 86 -35.04 -20.73 33.85
C ASP A 86 -35.47 -19.70 34.92
N ASN A 87 -36.77 -19.53 34.98
CA ASN A 87 -37.52 -18.55 35.77
C ASN A 87 -37.31 -18.75 37.28
N GLN A 88 -36.66 -19.84 37.70
CA GLN A 88 -36.38 -20.16 39.10
C GLN A 88 -35.05 -19.58 39.62
N ARG A 89 -34.16 -19.09 38.75
CA ARG A 89 -32.89 -18.47 39.16
C ARG A 89 -33.06 -16.95 39.24
N HIS A 90 -33.48 -16.47 40.40
CA HIS A 90 -33.64 -15.05 40.71
C HIS A 90 -32.36 -14.24 40.38
N THR A 91 -32.49 -13.42 39.34
CA THR A 91 -31.96 -12.07 39.05
C THR A 91 -30.50 -11.69 39.37
N GLY A 92 -29.87 -12.20 40.43
CA GLY A 92 -28.49 -11.86 40.82
C GLY A 92 -27.42 -12.89 40.46
N ALA A 93 -27.78 -14.17 40.37
CA ALA A 93 -26.83 -15.28 40.16
C ALA A 93 -26.97 -15.97 38.79
N ASN A 94 -27.71 -15.35 37.85
CA ASN A 94 -27.90 -15.92 36.52
C ASN A 94 -26.63 -15.71 35.67
N PRO A 95 -25.92 -16.78 35.26
CA PRO A 95 -24.68 -16.67 34.48
C PRO A 95 -24.89 -16.00 33.11
N ALA A 96 -26.12 -15.96 32.59
CA ALA A 96 -26.40 -15.25 31.35
C ALA A 96 -26.24 -13.74 31.46
N ASN A 97 -26.47 -13.12 32.62
CA ASN A 97 -26.29 -11.68 32.77
C ASN A 97 -24.82 -11.25 32.66
N ALA A 98 -23.89 -12.06 33.15
CA ALA A 98 -22.46 -11.81 32.99
C ALA A 98 -22.01 -11.94 31.53
N PHE A 99 -22.63 -12.86 30.78
CA PHE A 99 -22.33 -13.06 29.37
C PHE A 99 -22.95 -11.98 28.47
N ILE A 100 -24.18 -11.57 28.75
CA ILE A 100 -24.83 -10.44 28.06
C ILE A 100 -24.07 -9.14 28.36
N ALA A 101 -23.51 -8.97 29.56
CA ALA A 101 -22.68 -7.79 29.88
C ALA A 101 -21.31 -7.78 29.15
N LEU A 102 -20.86 -8.93 28.61
CA LEU A 102 -19.72 -8.98 27.70
C LEU A 102 -20.05 -8.51 26.30
N SER A 103 -21.34 -8.30 25.97
CA SER A 103 -21.70 -7.58 24.76
C SER A 103 -21.00 -6.23 24.83
N ALA A 104 -20.00 -6.05 23.96
CA ALA A 104 -19.48 -4.72 23.69
C ALA A 104 -20.70 -3.85 23.40
N PRO A 105 -20.77 -2.61 23.92
CA PRO A 105 -21.83 -1.70 23.55
C PRO A 105 -22.00 -1.81 22.04
N GLN A 106 -23.25 -1.90 21.61
CA GLN A 106 -23.63 -1.74 20.22
C GLN A 106 -23.34 -0.29 19.79
N GLU A 107 -22.12 0.21 20.04
CA GLU A 107 -21.50 1.25 19.27
C GLU A 107 -21.54 0.68 17.86
N ASN A 108 -22.56 1.11 17.11
CA ASN A 108 -22.56 1.13 15.67
C ASN A 108 -21.10 1.30 15.25
N PHE A 109 -20.43 0.23 14.84
CA PHE A 109 -19.24 0.38 14.03
C PHE A 109 -19.74 1.22 12.86
N PRO A 110 -19.38 2.52 12.78
CA PRO A 110 -19.90 3.33 11.71
C PRO A 110 -19.43 2.66 10.43
N HIS A 111 -20.35 2.63 9.48
CA HIS A 111 -20.20 2.21 8.10
C HIS A 111 -18.76 2.26 7.53
N PRO A 112 -18.46 1.41 6.52
CA PRO A 112 -17.17 1.38 5.82
C PRO A 112 -16.66 2.81 5.64
N ALA A 113 -15.50 3.10 6.24
CA ALA A 113 -14.85 4.40 6.34
C ALA A 113 -15.45 5.44 5.37
N MET A 114 -16.45 6.16 5.85
CA MET A 114 -16.93 7.35 5.16
C MET A 114 -15.75 8.31 5.15
N LEU A 115 -15.28 8.67 3.96
CA LEU A 115 -14.09 9.49 3.67
C LEU A 115 -14.05 10.88 4.37
N ASN A 116 -15.03 11.21 5.21
CA ASN A 116 -15.24 12.54 5.80
C ASN A 116 -15.36 12.55 7.33
N ASP A 117 -15.21 11.41 8.03
CA ASP A 117 -15.22 11.37 9.50
C ASP A 117 -13.78 11.26 10.04
N ASP A 118 -13.09 12.40 10.06
CA ASP A 118 -11.70 12.53 10.53
C ASP A 118 -11.52 12.27 12.04
N LYS A 119 -12.63 12.09 12.78
CA LYS A 119 -12.62 11.98 14.24
C LYS A 119 -11.95 10.70 14.74
N PHE A 120 -12.02 9.61 13.96
CA PHE A 120 -11.36 8.34 14.27
C PHE A 120 -9.87 8.36 13.92
N LEU A 121 -9.49 9.08 12.85
CA LEU A 121 -8.08 9.22 12.43
C LEU A 121 -7.30 10.17 13.33
N ALA A 122 -7.96 11.12 14.00
CA ALA A 122 -7.32 12.04 14.94
C ALA A 122 -6.69 11.34 16.16
N SER A 123 -7.19 10.17 16.56
CA SER A 123 -6.62 9.39 17.69
C SER A 123 -5.49 8.47 17.27
N VAL A 124 -5.40 8.13 15.97
CA VAL A 124 -4.34 7.29 15.39
C VAL A 124 -3.35 8.21 14.69
N MET A 125 -2.58 8.98 15.45
CA MET A 125 -1.47 9.73 14.85
C MET A 125 -0.39 8.74 14.39
N PRO A 126 0.12 8.85 13.15
CA PRO A 126 1.26 8.03 12.73
C PRO A 126 2.45 8.33 13.65
N PRO A 127 3.36 7.35 13.86
CA PRO A 127 4.56 7.59 14.64
C PRO A 127 5.30 8.82 14.12
N ARG A 128 5.52 9.82 15.00
CA ARG A 128 6.17 11.10 14.64
C ARG A 128 7.64 10.94 14.23
N ASP A 129 8.20 9.74 14.38
CA ASP A 129 9.61 9.44 14.11
C ASP A 129 9.99 9.39 12.62
N TYR A 130 9.02 9.38 11.70
CA TYR A 130 9.30 9.38 10.25
C TYR A 130 9.50 10.78 9.66
N ALA A 131 9.33 11.86 10.42
CA ALA A 131 9.52 13.22 9.91
C ALA A 131 11.02 13.53 9.71
N THR A 132 11.38 13.99 8.51
CA THR A 132 12.75 14.44 8.22
C THR A 132 13.09 15.63 9.11
N LYS A 133 14.05 15.46 10.02
CA LYS A 133 14.49 16.51 10.94
C LYS A 133 15.33 17.56 10.20
N SER A 134 15.18 18.82 10.57
CA SER A 134 16.05 19.90 10.08
C SER A 134 17.47 19.71 10.65
N PRO A 135 18.53 20.19 9.98
CA PRO A 135 19.91 19.97 10.42
C PRO A 135 20.25 20.59 11.81
N GLU A 136 19.44 21.53 12.30
CA GLU A 136 19.57 22.11 13.65
C GLU A 136 18.77 21.37 14.72
N ASP A 137 17.94 20.38 14.34
CA ASP A 137 16.98 19.73 15.25
C ASP A 137 17.61 18.47 15.87
N LYS A 138 17.99 18.55 17.15
CA LYS A 138 18.68 17.47 17.87
C LYS A 138 17.77 16.24 18.02
N GLY A 139 18.29 15.08 17.62
CA GLY A 139 17.54 13.84 17.60
C GLY A 139 17.32 13.22 18.99
N THR A 140 16.43 12.24 19.06
CA THR A 140 16.21 11.40 20.25
C THR A 140 17.42 10.52 20.60
N LEU A 141 18.44 10.51 19.73
CA LEU A 141 19.72 9.82 19.92
C LEU A 141 20.88 10.81 20.10
N ASP A 142 20.60 12.11 20.23
CA ASP A 142 21.62 13.11 20.53
C ASP A 142 22.09 12.96 21.98
N GLU A 143 23.38 13.16 22.25
CA GLU A 143 23.95 12.90 23.58
C GLU A 143 23.45 13.89 24.66
N GLU A 144 22.89 15.02 24.26
CA GLU A 144 22.25 15.98 25.16
C GLU A 144 20.75 15.69 25.37
N PHE A 145 20.18 14.68 24.71
CA PHE A 145 18.77 14.35 24.83
C PHE A 145 18.42 13.88 26.25
N GLY A 146 17.67 14.72 26.98
CA GLY A 146 17.23 14.44 28.35
C GLY A 146 18.17 14.95 29.46
N LEU A 147 19.24 15.66 29.11
CA LEU A 147 20.08 16.36 30.08
C LEU A 147 19.58 17.81 30.24
N LYS A 148 19.19 18.15 31.47
CA LYS A 148 18.78 19.49 31.88
C LYS A 148 19.48 19.87 33.16
#